data_AF-A0A2G2BQJ6-F1
#
_entry.id   AF-A0A2G2BQJ6-F1
#
_cell.length_a   1.000
_cell.length_b   1.000
_cell.length_c   1.000
_cell.angle_alpha   90.00
_cell.angle_beta   90.00
_cell.angle_gamma   90.00
#
_symmetry.space_group_name_H-M   'P 1'
#
loop_
_entity.id
_entity.type
_entity.pdbx_description
1 polymer ?
#
loop_
_entity_poly.entity_id
_entity_poly.type
_entity_poly.pdbx_seq_one_letter_code
_entity_poly.pdbx_strand_id
1 'polypeptide(L)' 'GRLTSDDSADILAGAAAYAATADGLVPWRERPVIFRKQSLARIPPMEQPK' A
#
# COMPACT_ATOMS: atom_id res chain seq x y z
N GLY A 1 -9.09 2.52 -0.60
CA GLY A 1 -10.10 1.53 -0.20
C GLY A 1 -10.96 2.09 0.91
N ARG A 2 -11.57 1.21 1.70
CA ARG A 2 -12.47 1.58 2.80
C ARG A 2 -11.76 1.36 4.14
N LEU A 3 -10.67 2.10 4.36
CA LEU A 3 -9.94 2.08 5.63
C LEU A 3 -10.75 2.86 6.68
N THR A 4 -10.84 2.34 7.90
CA THR A 4 -11.49 2.99 9.05
C THR A 4 -10.48 3.24 10.17
N SER A 5 -10.90 3.87 11.27
CA SER A 5 -10.03 4.09 12.44
C SER A 5 -9.59 2.79 13.12
N ASP A 6 -10.37 1.72 13.00
CA ASP A 6 -10.05 0.42 13.59
C ASP A 6 -8.83 -0.23 12.92
N ASP A 7 -8.54 0.15 11.67
CA ASP A 7 -7.37 -0.33 10.90
C ASP A 7 -6.06 0.37 11.31
N SER A 8 -6.11 1.35 12.23
CA SER A 8 -4.98 2.23 12.56
C SER A 8 -3.70 1.48 12.97
N ALA A 9 -3.83 0.40 13.74
CA ALA A 9 -2.69 -0.42 14.16
C ALA A 9 -1.96 -1.06 12.97
N ASP A 10 -2.72 -1.63 12.03
CA ASP A 10 -2.16 -2.24 10.82
C ASP A 10 -1.57 -1.20 9.87
N ILE A 11 -2.15 0.00 9.81
CA ILE A 11 -1.62 1.12 9.02
C ILE A 11 -0.26 1.54 9.56
N LEU A 12 -0.13 1.68 10.89
CA LEU A 12 1.14 2.03 11.54
C LEU A 12 2.20 0.95 11.33
N ALA A 13 1.83 -0.32 11.50
CA ALA A 13 2.73 -1.44 11.26
C ALA A 13 3.24 -1.48 9.81
N GLY A 14 2.34 -1.27 8.85
CA GLY A 14 2.69 -1.19 7.45
C GLY A 14 3.60 0.00 7.14
N ALA A 15 3.30 1.19 7.66
CA ALA A 15 4.13 2.38 7.48
C ALA A 15 5.55 2.18 8.02
N ALA A 16 5.69 1.58 9.21
CA ALA A 16 6.98 1.25 9.79
C ALA A 16 7.77 0.25 8.93
N ALA A 17 7.10 -0.77 8.38
CA ALA A 17 7.73 -1.74 7.49
C ALA A 17 8.28 -1.07 6.22
N TYR A 18 7.52 -0.17 5.61
CA TYR A 18 7.99 0.60 4.45
C TYR A 18 9.20 1.48 4.79
N ALA A 19 9.16 2.19 5.93
CA ALA A 19 10.26 3.06 6.36
C ALA A 19 11.56 2.31 6.65
N ALA A 20 11.49 1.02 7.01
CA ALA A 20 12.66 0.18 7.28
C ALA A 20 13.37 -0.33 6.01
N THR A 21 12.72 -0.24 4.84
CA THR A 21 13.30 -0.69 3.57
C THR A 21 14.14 0.40 2.91
N ALA A 22 15.31 0.05 2.39
CA ALA A 22 16.20 1.01 1.73
C ALA A 22 15.65 1.52 0.39
N ASP A 23 14.85 0.70 -0.30
CA ASP A 23 14.26 0.98 -1.61
C ASP A 23 12.76 1.32 -1.54
N GLY A 24 12.17 1.29 -0.34
CA GLY A 24 10.73 1.49 -0.15
C GLY A 24 9.88 0.29 -0.55
N LEU A 25 10.45 -0.91 -0.76
CA LEU A 25 9.71 -2.08 -1.24
C LEU A 25 9.58 -3.16 -0.15
N VAL A 26 8.39 -3.24 0.44
CA VAL A 26 8.01 -4.38 1.30
C VAL A 26 7.54 -5.55 0.45
N PRO A 27 8.06 -6.79 0.65
CA PRO A 27 7.57 -7.99 -0.03
C PRO A 27 6.06 -8.18 0.13
N TRP A 28 5.36 -8.55 -0.94
CA TRP A 28 3.89 -8.60 -0.95
C TRP A 28 3.29 -9.48 0.17
N ARG A 29 3.92 -10.62 0.49
CA ARG A 29 3.44 -11.54 1.54
C ARG A 29 3.55 -10.96 2.94
N GLU A 30 4.50 -10.06 3.16
CA GLU A 30 4.77 -9.42 4.47
C GLU A 30 3.93 -8.15 4.69
N ARG A 31 3.29 -7.62 3.64
CA ARG A 31 2.42 -6.45 3.78
C ARG A 31 1.19 -6.78 4.65
N PRO A 32 0.73 -5.84 5.49
CA PRO A 32 -0.55 -5.95 6.16
C PRO A 32 -1.69 -6.28 5.18
N VAL A 33 -2.63 -7.12 5.60
CA VAL A 33 -3.74 -7.58 4.74
C VAL A 33 -4.57 -6.41 4.23
N ILE A 34 -4.73 -5.36 5.05
CA ILE A 34 -5.43 -4.14 4.65
C ILE A 34 -4.78 -3.46 3.45
N PHE A 35 -3.45 -3.39 3.37
CA PHE A 35 -2.75 -2.81 2.22
C PHE A 35 -2.87 -3.71 0.99
N ARG A 36 -2.89 -5.02 1.20
CA ARG A 36 -3.09 -5.98 0.10
C ARG A 36 -4.49 -5.90 -0.52
N LYS A 37 -5.52 -5.73 0.29
CA LYS A 37 -6.92 -5.81 -0.18
C LYS A 37 -7.60 -4.46 -0.37
N GLN A 38 -7.14 -3.40 0.31
CA GLN A 38 -7.81 -2.09 0.35
C GLN A 38 -7.00 -0.96 -0.29
N SER A 39 -5.78 -1.21 -0.78
CA SER A 39 -5.01 -0.20 -1.52
C SER A 39 -5.55 -0.04 -2.94
N LEU A 40 -5.87 1.19 -3.34
CA LEU A 40 -6.44 1.52 -4.66
C LEU A 40 -5.53 2.54 -5.35
N ALA A 41 -4.93 2.16 -6.47
CA ALA A 41 -4.22 3.07 -7.33
C ALA A 41 -5.18 3.70 -8.35
N ARG A 42 -5.17 5.03 -8.47
CA ARG A 42 -5.88 5.75 -9.54
C ARG A 42 -4.86 6.08 -10.62
N ILE A 43 -4.77 5.21 -11.62
CA ILE A 43 -3.80 5.34 -12.71
C ILE A 43 -4.45 6.14 -13.84
N PRO A 44 -3.79 7.22 -14.35
CA PRO A 44 -4.29 7.95 -15.50
C PRO A 44 -4.32 7.05 -16.76
N PRO A 45 -5.14 7.37 -17.78
CA PRO A 45 -5.12 6.66 -19.06
C PRO A 45 -3.72 6.68 -19.68
N MET A 46 -3.32 5.58 -20.31
CA MET A 46 -2.08 5.53 -21.07
C MET A 46 -2.18 6.44 -22.30
N GLU A 47 -1.11 7.16 -22.62
CA GLU A 47 -1.04 7.94 -23.87
C GLU A 47 -1.15 6.99 -25.07
N GLN A 48 -1.95 7.37 -26.08
CA GLN A 48 -2.05 6.58 -27.30
C GLN A 48 -0.73 6.65 -28.08
N PRO A 49 -0.24 5.53 -28.64
CA PRO A 49 0.92 5.58 -29.52
C PRO A 49 0.62 6.50 -30.71
N LYS A 50 1.63 7.29 -31.10
CA LYS A 50 1.56 8.18 -32.26
C LYS A 50 1.53 7.41 -33.57
#